data_AF-A0A1F0U2V7-F1
#
_entry.id   AF-A0A1F0U2V7-F1
#
_cell.length_a   1.000
_cell.length_b   1.000
_cell.length_c   1.000
_cell.angle_alpha   90.00
_cell.angle_beta   90.00
_cell.angle_gamma   90.00
#
_symmetry.space_group_name_H-M   'P 1'
#
loop_
_entity.id
_entity.type
_entity.pdbx_description
1 polymer ?
#
loop_
_entity_poly.entity_id
_entity_poly.type
_entity_poly.pdbx_seq_one_letter_code
_entity_poly.pdbx_strand_id
1 'polypeptide(L)'
;MRLYHGTTSDFNEIDLTKSKPGKDFGRGFYLSAELEQAKDFAQTRALLLGGSPVIASYEFDEKLLTSNKLKVKTFEDYTEEWANFILANRNNTSNTPIHDYDVVIGPIANDRVGLQLVRFSNHDIDMPTLIRKLKFMKGVTIQYYFGTERAIKHLKRL
;
A
#
# COMPACT_ATOMS: atom_id res chain seq x y z
N MET A 1 9.70 3.97 14.43
CA MET A 1 10.26 3.67 13.10
C MET A 1 10.31 4.89 12.17
N ARG A 2 11.14 4.81 11.11
CA ARG A 2 11.13 5.75 9.97
C ARG A 2 10.40 5.13 8.79
N LEU A 3 9.62 5.93 8.08
CA LEU A 3 8.81 5.54 6.95
C LEU A 3 9.00 6.52 5.78
N TYR A 4 8.98 6.00 4.55
CA TYR A 4 9.35 6.73 3.35
C TYR A 4 8.25 6.64 2.28
N HIS A 5 7.89 7.78 1.71
CA HIS A 5 6.95 7.90 0.59
C HIS A 5 7.68 8.35 -0.66
N GLY A 6 7.64 7.52 -1.71
CA GLY A 6 8.18 7.87 -3.02
C GLY A 6 7.14 8.58 -3.89
N THR A 7 7.48 9.78 -4.37
CA THR A 7 6.60 10.63 -5.19
C THR A 7 7.41 11.41 -6.23
N THR A 8 6.73 12.20 -7.06
CA THR A 8 7.35 13.12 -8.03
C THR A 8 7.04 14.59 -7.75
N SER A 9 6.35 14.86 -6.64
CA SER A 9 5.96 16.20 -6.19
C SER A 9 6.13 16.28 -4.69
N ASP A 10 6.71 17.38 -4.22
CA ASP A 10 6.75 17.67 -2.79
C ASP A 10 5.39 18.22 -2.30
N PHE A 11 5.08 17.99 -1.02
CA PHE A 11 3.84 18.45 -0.39
C PHE A 11 4.01 18.56 1.13
N ASN A 12 3.26 19.47 1.75
CA ASN A 12 3.33 19.70 3.20
C ASN A 12 2.30 18.90 4.00
N GLU A 13 1.13 18.69 3.42
CA GLU A 13 0.01 17.99 4.06
C GLU A 13 -0.35 16.75 3.25
N ILE A 14 -0.65 15.65 3.96
CA ILE A 14 -1.08 14.42 3.32
C ILE A 14 -2.59 14.53 3.04
N ASP A 15 -2.96 14.52 1.76
CA ASP A 15 -4.35 14.51 1.31
C ASP A 15 -4.69 13.12 0.74
N LEU A 16 -5.48 12.35 1.49
CA LEU A 16 -5.88 10.99 1.10
C LEU A 16 -6.72 10.96 -0.18
N THR A 17 -7.36 12.07 -0.57
CA THR A 17 -8.14 12.15 -1.80
C THR A 17 -7.26 12.14 -3.06
N LYS A 18 -5.96 12.45 -2.92
CA LYS A 18 -4.97 12.36 -4.01
C LYS A 18 -4.58 10.91 -4.33
N SER A 19 -4.86 9.96 -3.44
CA SER A 19 -4.65 8.55 -3.75
C SER A 19 -5.71 8.07 -4.75
N LYS A 20 -5.27 7.35 -5.77
CA LYS A 20 -6.17 6.71 -6.73
C LYS A 20 -7.03 5.63 -6.02
N PRO A 21 -8.27 5.39 -6.47
CA PRO A 21 -9.04 4.22 -6.06
C PRO A 21 -8.41 2.93 -6.62
N GLY A 22 -8.88 1.77 -6.14
CA GLY A 22 -8.44 0.46 -6.64
C GLY A 22 -6.95 0.18 -6.41
N LYS A 23 -6.41 0.58 -5.26
CA LYS A 23 -5.08 0.20 -4.77
C LYS A 23 -5.19 -1.04 -3.89
N ASP A 24 -4.08 -1.73 -3.64
CA ASP A 24 -4.07 -3.04 -2.97
C ASP A 24 -4.76 -3.02 -1.60
N PHE A 25 -4.55 -1.97 -0.80
CA PHE A 25 -5.18 -1.78 0.51
C PHE A 25 -6.19 -0.63 0.52
N GLY A 26 -6.71 -0.25 -0.64
CA GLY A 26 -7.67 0.84 -0.78
C GLY A 26 -7.04 2.23 -0.90
N ARG A 27 -7.87 3.27 -0.90
CA ARG A 27 -7.39 4.65 -1.06
C ARG A 27 -6.77 5.15 0.23
N GLY A 28 -5.48 5.48 0.21
CA GLY A 28 -4.77 5.98 1.39
C GLY A 28 -3.33 6.36 1.10
N PHE A 29 -2.58 6.64 2.16
CA PHE A 29 -1.18 7.03 2.07
C PHE A 29 -0.27 5.82 2.26
N TYR A 30 0.59 5.56 1.28
CA TYR A 30 1.44 4.37 1.24
C TYR A 30 2.89 4.73 1.51
N LEU A 31 3.50 3.98 2.42
CA LEU A 31 4.84 4.17 2.93
C LEU A 31 5.62 2.85 2.93
N SER A 32 6.94 2.95 2.93
CA SER A 32 7.86 1.83 3.14
C SER A 32 8.77 2.09 4.34
N ALA A 33 9.16 1.02 5.05
CA ALA A 33 10.27 1.11 6.00
C ALA A 33 11.64 1.06 5.31
N GLU A 34 11.68 0.66 4.03
CA GLU A 34 12.90 0.52 3.23
C GLU A 34 13.08 1.74 2.32
N LEU A 35 14.11 2.56 2.61
CA LEU A 35 14.39 3.78 1.86
C LEU A 35 14.65 3.51 0.37
N GLU A 36 15.41 2.47 0.05
CA GLU A 36 15.72 2.12 -1.34
C GLU A 36 14.46 1.73 -2.12
N GLN A 37 13.48 1.07 -1.48
CA GLN A 37 12.20 0.79 -2.14
C GLN A 37 11.45 2.09 -2.49
N ALA A 38 11.41 3.06 -1.58
CA ALA A 38 10.77 4.35 -1.84
C ALA A 38 11.50 5.13 -2.95
N LYS A 39 12.84 5.06 -3.01
CA LYS A 39 13.66 5.64 -4.08
C LYS A 39 13.38 5.00 -5.43
N ASP A 40 13.43 3.68 -5.52
CA ASP A 40 13.12 2.94 -6.74
C ASP A 40 11.71 3.28 -7.25
N PHE A 41 10.75 3.37 -6.33
CA PHE A 41 9.38 3.75 -6.67
C PHE A 41 9.29 5.19 -7.19
N ALA A 42 9.91 6.16 -6.51
CA ALA A 42 9.93 7.57 -6.95
C ALA A 42 10.60 7.72 -8.33
N GLN A 43 11.73 7.05 -8.55
CA GLN A 43 12.44 7.04 -9.84
C GLN A 43 11.56 6.46 -10.95
N THR A 44 10.93 5.31 -10.70
CA THR A 44 10.00 4.68 -11.65
C THR A 44 8.85 5.62 -11.99
N ARG A 45 8.29 6.32 -10.99
CA ARG A 45 7.21 7.29 -11.24
C ARG A 45 7.68 8.51 -12.04
N ALA A 46 8.86 9.04 -11.74
CA ALA A 46 9.44 10.16 -12.49
C ALA A 46 9.69 9.78 -13.96
N LEU A 47 10.17 8.55 -14.22
CA LEU A 47 10.37 8.05 -15.57
C LEU A 47 9.04 7.90 -16.34
N LEU A 48 7.99 7.39 -15.68
CA LEU A 48 6.70 7.12 -16.33
C LEU A 48 5.82 8.37 -16.51
N LEU A 49 5.91 9.34 -15.60
CA LEU A 49 4.98 10.47 -15.52
C LEU A 49 5.66 11.82 -15.70
N GLY A 50 6.99 11.85 -15.80
CA GLY A 50 7.79 13.08 -15.75
C GLY A 50 7.98 13.60 -14.33
N GLY A 51 8.77 14.68 -14.22
CA GLY A 51 9.14 15.29 -12.94
C GLY A 51 10.44 14.72 -12.37
N SER A 52 10.70 15.02 -11.10
CA SER A 52 11.90 14.56 -10.38
C SER A 52 11.50 13.67 -9.21
N PRO A 53 12.25 12.59 -8.92
CA PRO A 53 11.95 11.74 -7.78
C PRO A 53 12.12 12.52 -6.47
N VAL A 54 11.12 12.41 -5.60
CA VAL A 54 11.10 13.04 -4.26
C VAL A 54 10.78 11.96 -3.23
N ILE A 55 11.48 12.00 -2.10
CA ILE A 55 11.25 11.11 -0.96
C ILE A 55 10.79 11.94 0.22
N ALA A 56 9.52 11.80 0.59
CA ALA A 56 9.00 12.36 1.83
C ALA A 56 9.25 11.35 2.96
N SER A 57 9.95 11.79 4.01
CA SER A 57 10.32 10.95 5.15
C SER A 57 9.47 11.31 6.37
N TYR A 58 9.08 10.29 7.12
CA TYR A 58 8.24 10.43 8.31
C TYR A 58 8.78 9.60 9.47
N GLU A 59 8.66 10.15 10.66
CA GLU A 59 8.78 9.42 11.91
C GLU A 59 7.39 8.96 12.37
N PHE A 60 7.31 7.71 12.83
CA PHE A 60 6.10 7.09 13.35
C PHE A 60 6.41 6.28 14.61
N ASP A 61 5.61 6.45 15.66
CA ASP A 61 5.71 5.67 16.90
C ASP A 61 5.09 4.28 16.70
N GLU A 62 5.94 3.26 16.56
CA GLU A 62 5.53 1.87 16.32
C GLU A 62 4.73 1.26 17.46
N LYS A 63 4.82 1.80 18.68
CA LYS A 63 3.98 1.36 19.81
C LYS A 63 2.50 1.58 19.52
N LEU A 64 2.17 2.51 18.63
CA LEU A 64 0.79 2.74 18.21
C LEU A 64 0.17 1.52 17.51
N LEU A 65 1.00 0.69 16.87
CA LEU A 65 0.55 -0.51 16.15
C LEU A 65 -0.04 -1.58 17.09
N THR A 66 0.33 -1.57 18.37
CA THR A 66 -0.14 -2.54 19.37
C THR A 66 -0.92 -1.89 20.53
N SER A 67 -0.99 -0.56 20.58
CA SER A 67 -1.62 0.19 21.68
C SER A 67 -3.16 0.24 21.68
N ASN A 68 -3.82 -0.41 20.71
CA ASN A 68 -5.27 -0.31 20.44
C ASN A 68 -5.79 1.12 20.12
N LYS A 69 -4.91 2.13 19.99
CA LYS A 69 -5.30 3.50 19.59
C LYS A 69 -5.66 3.60 18.11
N LEU A 70 -5.13 2.69 17.29
CA LEU A 70 -5.40 2.57 15.86
C LEU A 70 -5.94 1.17 15.59
N LYS A 71 -6.90 1.07 14.67
CA LYS A 71 -7.39 -0.19 14.13
C LYS A 71 -6.38 -0.67 13.08
N VAL A 72 -5.57 -1.66 13.45
CA VAL A 72 -4.47 -2.16 12.61
C VAL A 72 -4.81 -3.54 12.06
N LYS A 73 -4.53 -3.75 10.77
CA LYS A 73 -4.55 -5.08 10.13
C LYS A 73 -3.15 -5.42 9.63
N THR A 74 -2.63 -6.57 10.00
CA THR A 74 -1.30 -7.03 9.57
C THR A 74 -1.42 -8.33 8.79
N PHE A 75 -0.69 -8.41 7.69
CA PHE A 75 -0.46 -9.59 6.88
C PHE A 75 1.04 -9.87 6.85
N GLU A 76 1.48 -10.98 7.45
CA GLU A 76 2.92 -11.30 7.53
C GLU A 76 3.46 -11.93 6.23
N ASP A 77 2.60 -12.59 5.46
CA ASP A 77 2.96 -13.29 4.23
C ASP A 77 1.80 -13.24 3.21
N TYR A 78 2.05 -13.80 2.03
CA TYR A 78 1.12 -13.96 0.91
C TYR A 78 0.07 -15.04 1.22
N THR A 79 -0.83 -14.75 2.16
CA THR A 79 -1.93 -15.65 2.53
C THR A 79 -3.15 -15.49 1.62
N GLU A 80 -4.08 -16.44 1.68
CA GLU A 80 -5.38 -16.33 1.04
C GLU A 80 -6.20 -15.14 1.58
N GLU A 81 -6.11 -14.87 2.88
CA GLU A 81 -6.75 -13.69 3.47
C GLU A 81 -6.23 -12.39 2.86
N TRP A 82 -4.91 -12.27 2.68
CA TRP A 82 -4.28 -11.12 2.02
C TRP A 82 -4.74 -10.98 0.56
N ALA A 83 -4.78 -12.07 -0.19
CA ALA A 83 -5.21 -12.05 -1.59
C ALA A 83 -6.67 -11.64 -1.74
N ASN A 84 -7.55 -12.16 -0.88
CA ASN A 84 -8.96 -11.76 -0.82
C ASN A 84 -9.12 -10.28 -0.46
N PHE A 85 -8.29 -9.77 0.47
CA PHE A 85 -8.28 -8.35 0.83
C PHE A 85 -7.89 -7.45 -0.34
N ILE A 86 -6.88 -7.84 -1.12
CA ILE A 86 -6.49 -7.12 -2.35
C ILE A 86 -7.61 -7.18 -3.39
N LEU A 87 -8.17 -8.36 -3.64
CA LEU A 87 -9.25 -8.54 -4.61
C LEU A 87 -10.44 -7.62 -4.28
N ALA A 88 -10.86 -7.61 -3.02
CA ALA A 88 -11.96 -6.76 -2.56
C ALA A 88 -11.66 -5.26 -2.75
N ASN A 89 -10.45 -4.81 -2.39
CA ASN A 89 -10.05 -3.40 -2.56
C ASN A 89 -9.92 -2.97 -4.02
N ARG A 90 -9.37 -3.85 -4.87
CA ARG A 90 -9.16 -3.61 -6.30
C ARG A 90 -10.47 -3.58 -7.09
N ASN A 91 -11.46 -4.36 -6.66
CA ASN A 91 -12.80 -4.38 -7.24
C ASN A 91 -13.71 -3.25 -6.73
N ASN A 92 -13.28 -2.52 -5.69
CA ASN A 92 -14.03 -1.37 -5.21
C ASN A 92 -13.91 -0.18 -6.16
N THR A 93 -14.99 0.07 -6.92
CA THR A 93 -15.13 1.22 -7.82
C THR A 93 -15.74 2.44 -7.14
N SER A 94 -16.19 2.31 -5.88
CA SER A 94 -16.79 3.42 -5.13
C SER A 94 -15.74 4.31 -4.47
N ASN A 95 -16.18 5.50 -4.04
CA ASN A 95 -15.36 6.40 -3.23
C ASN A 95 -15.34 6.04 -1.74
N THR A 96 -16.08 5.00 -1.31
CA THR A 96 -16.14 4.57 0.08
C THR A 96 -15.17 3.40 0.28
N PRO A 97 -14.24 3.48 1.24
CA PRO A 97 -13.37 2.34 1.58
C PRO A 97 -14.20 1.11 1.98
N ILE A 98 -13.74 -0.10 1.62
CA ILE A 98 -14.41 -1.35 1.99
C ILE A 98 -14.15 -1.78 3.44
N HIS A 99 -13.24 -1.09 4.12
CA HIS A 99 -12.84 -1.34 5.50
C HIS A 99 -12.51 -0.02 6.20
N ASP A 100 -12.46 -0.08 7.52
CA ASP A 100 -12.25 1.03 8.45
C ASP A 100 -10.90 0.96 9.19
N TYR A 101 -9.98 0.08 8.76
CA TYR A 101 -8.62 0.03 9.29
C TYR A 101 -7.89 1.37 9.09
N ASP A 102 -7.31 1.88 10.18
CA ASP A 102 -6.45 3.06 10.18
C ASP A 102 -5.11 2.77 9.51
N VAL A 103 -4.55 1.59 9.82
CA VAL A 103 -3.27 1.14 9.28
C VAL A 103 -3.41 -0.30 8.78
N VAL A 104 -2.90 -0.55 7.58
CA VAL A 104 -2.75 -1.91 7.03
C VAL A 104 -1.28 -2.13 6.74
N ILE A 105 -0.71 -3.20 7.28
CA ILE A 105 0.68 -3.60 7.07
C ILE A 105 0.65 -4.92 6.32
N GLY A 106 1.35 -5.00 5.20
CA GLY A 106 1.36 -6.25 4.45
C GLY A 106 2.36 -6.28 3.31
N PRO A 107 2.57 -7.45 2.70
CA PRO A 107 3.48 -7.57 1.58
C PRO A 107 2.96 -6.80 0.36
N ILE A 108 3.90 -6.27 -0.42
CA ILE A 108 3.60 -5.69 -1.72
C ILE A 108 3.23 -6.79 -2.71
N ALA A 109 2.29 -6.48 -3.60
CA ALA A 109 1.95 -7.34 -4.73
C ALA A 109 2.85 -7.05 -5.95
N ASN A 110 3.02 -8.05 -6.80
CA ASN A 110 3.72 -7.94 -8.08
C ASN A 110 2.96 -7.01 -9.06
N ASP A 111 3.67 -6.28 -9.92
CA ASP A 111 3.12 -5.20 -10.77
C ASP A 111 2.00 -5.62 -11.73
N ARG A 112 1.80 -6.93 -11.92
CA ARG A 112 0.74 -7.50 -12.78
C ARG A 112 -0.56 -7.81 -12.04
N VAL A 113 -0.84 -7.16 -10.90
CA VAL A 113 -2.05 -7.40 -10.09
C VAL A 113 -3.31 -7.42 -10.96
N GLY A 114 -3.58 -6.34 -11.71
CA GLY A 114 -4.81 -6.22 -12.50
C GLY A 114 -5.03 -7.36 -13.48
N LEU A 115 -3.97 -7.81 -14.18
CA LEU A 115 -4.04 -8.95 -15.09
C LEU A 115 -4.40 -10.25 -14.34
N GLN A 116 -3.80 -10.49 -13.17
CA GLN A 116 -4.08 -11.73 -12.44
C GLN A 116 -5.49 -11.72 -11.84
N LEU A 117 -5.99 -10.56 -11.39
CA LEU A 117 -7.36 -10.46 -10.89
C LEU A 117 -8.39 -10.74 -11.99
N VAL A 118 -8.20 -10.22 -13.21
CA VAL A 118 -9.09 -10.53 -14.34
C VAL A 118 -9.11 -12.02 -14.64
N ARG A 119 -7.93 -12.66 -14.68
CA ARG A 119 -7.83 -14.12 -14.91
C ARG A 119 -8.52 -14.93 -13.81
N PHE A 120 -8.40 -14.50 -12.55
CA PHE A 120 -9.09 -15.14 -11.45
C PHE A 120 -10.62 -14.96 -11.55
N SER A 121 -11.09 -13.76 -11.86
CA SER A 121 -12.52 -13.47 -12.07
C SER A 121 -13.11 -14.24 -13.25
N ASN A 122 -12.33 -14.51 -14.29
CA ASN A 122 -12.74 -15.34 -15.43
C ASN A 122 -12.63 -16.86 -15.17
N HIS A 123 -12.22 -17.26 -13.96
CA HIS A 123 -11.94 -18.66 -13.60
C HIS A 123 -10.81 -19.32 -14.41
N ASP A 124 -9.93 -18.54 -15.04
CA ASP A 124 -8.75 -19.05 -15.76
C ASP A 124 -7.65 -19.56 -14.79
N ILE A 125 -7.67 -19.08 -13.55
CA ILE A 125 -6.74 -19.47 -12.48
C ILE A 125 -7.50 -19.63 -11.16
N ASP A 126 -7.01 -20.53 -10.30
CA ASP A 126 -7.49 -20.72 -8.94
C ASP A 126 -6.80 -19.77 -7.94
N MET A 127 -7.30 -19.75 -6.69
CA MET A 127 -6.76 -18.90 -5.62
C MET A 127 -5.28 -19.21 -5.30
N PRO A 128 -4.84 -20.47 -5.19
CA PRO A 128 -3.42 -20.79 -5.03
C PRO A 128 -2.55 -20.23 -6.16
N THR A 129 -3.00 -20.31 -7.41
CA THR A 129 -2.29 -19.74 -8.55
C THR A 129 -2.28 -18.22 -8.51
N LEU A 130 -3.38 -17.58 -8.12
CA LEU A 130 -3.45 -16.13 -7.93
C LEU A 130 -2.40 -15.67 -6.91
N ILE A 131 -2.37 -16.24 -5.71
CA ILE A 131 -1.41 -15.92 -4.65
C ILE A 131 0.03 -16.04 -5.17
N ARG A 132 0.36 -17.17 -5.82
CA ARG A 132 1.70 -17.40 -6.39
C ARG A 132 2.07 -16.35 -7.44
N LYS A 133 1.12 -15.85 -8.23
CA LYS A 133 1.36 -14.83 -9.27
C LYS A 133 1.40 -13.41 -8.72
N LEU A 134 0.69 -13.14 -7.62
CA LEU A 134 0.74 -11.86 -6.90
C LEU A 134 1.98 -11.71 -6.01
N LYS A 135 2.59 -12.81 -5.57
CA LYS A 135 3.82 -12.79 -4.77
C LYS A 135 4.92 -12.00 -5.46
N PHE A 136 5.51 -11.06 -4.73
CA PHE A 136 6.60 -10.24 -5.25
C PHE A 136 7.87 -11.07 -5.41
N MET A 137 8.54 -10.92 -6.54
CA MET A 137 9.63 -11.81 -6.94
C MET A 137 10.92 -11.60 -6.14
N LYS A 138 11.11 -10.43 -5.52
CA LYS A 138 12.33 -10.10 -4.75
C LYS A 138 12.22 -10.47 -3.26
N GLY A 139 11.24 -11.29 -2.88
CA GLY A 139 10.97 -11.66 -1.48
C GLY A 139 9.83 -10.85 -0.86
N VAL A 140 9.59 -11.08 0.43
CA VAL A 140 8.56 -10.36 1.20
C VAL A 140 9.06 -8.93 1.46
N THR A 141 8.50 -7.96 0.75
CA THR A 141 8.72 -6.54 1.05
C THR A 141 7.41 -5.96 1.59
N ILE A 142 7.47 -5.36 2.77
CA ILE A 142 6.30 -4.85 3.49
C ILE A 142 6.04 -3.39 3.11
N GLN A 143 4.77 -3.07 2.89
CA GLN A 143 4.27 -1.70 2.79
C GLN A 143 3.36 -1.36 3.97
N TYR A 144 3.29 -0.08 4.27
CA TYR A 144 2.44 0.50 5.29
C TYR A 144 1.42 1.40 4.62
N TYR A 145 0.15 1.06 4.76
CA TYR A 145 -0.98 1.88 4.35
C TYR A 145 -1.53 2.63 5.56
N PHE A 146 -1.78 3.93 5.38
CA PHE A 146 -2.49 4.78 6.34
C PHE A 146 -3.77 5.28 5.68
N GLY A 147 -4.92 4.83 6.20
CA GLY A 147 -6.22 4.97 5.56
C GLY A 147 -7.11 6.07 6.13
N THR A 148 -6.73 6.69 7.24
CA THR A 148 -7.58 7.65 7.96
C THR A 148 -6.78 8.86 8.42
N GLU A 149 -7.45 10.00 8.53
CA GLU A 149 -6.88 11.23 9.11
C GLU A 149 -6.35 11.00 10.55
N ARG A 150 -6.99 10.09 11.29
CA ARG A 150 -6.53 9.67 12.62
C ARG A 150 -5.14 9.05 12.54
N ALA A 151 -4.90 8.14 11.59
CA ALA A 151 -3.61 7.51 11.40
C ALA A 151 -2.55 8.52 10.93
N ILE A 152 -2.92 9.38 9.98
CA ILE A 152 -2.02 10.39 9.37
C ILE A 152 -1.47 11.37 10.41
N LYS A 153 -2.27 11.77 11.41
CA LYS A 153 -1.82 12.67 12.50
C LYS A 153 -0.65 12.14 13.32
N HIS A 154 -0.36 10.84 13.24
CA HIS A 154 0.76 10.22 13.93
C HIS A 154 2.05 10.18 13.08
N LEU A 155 2.00 10.60 11.81
CA LEU A 155 3.17 10.74 10.95
C LEU A 155 3.78 12.13 11.13
N LYS A 156 5.01 12.19 11.64
CA LYS A 156 5.76 13.45 11.77
C LYS A 156 6.74 13.57 10.61
N ARG A 157 6.57 14.57 9.76
CA ARG A 157 7.50 14.81 8.64
C ARG A 157 8.90 15.15 9.17
N LEU A 158 9.92 14.59 8.52
CA LEU A 158 11.34 14.82 8.79
C LEU A 158 11.97 15.76 7.76
#